data_AF-A0A0D7AIB9-F1
#
_entry.id   AF-A0A0D7AIB9-F1
#
_cell.length_a   1.000
_cell.length_b   1.000
_cell.length_c   1.000
_cell.angle_alpha   90.00
_cell.angle_beta   90.00
_cell.angle_gamma   90.00
#
_symmetry.space_group_name_H-M   'P 1'
#
loop_
_entity.id
_entity.type
_entity.pdbx_description
1 polymer ?
#
loop_
_entity_poly.entity_id
_entity_poly.type
_entity_poly.pdbx_seq_one_letter_code
_entity_poly.pdbx_strand_id
1 'polypeptide(L)' 'MREVQKHNSARSCWVVFDGDVYDVTSYIAQHPGGSRILLQNAGKDITCVG' A
#
# COMPACT_ATOMS: atom_id res chain seq x y z
N MET A 1 -1.41 -13.14 -0.04
CA MET A 1 -1.45 -12.37 1.23
C MET A 1 -0.18 -12.42 2.06
N ARG A 2 0.41 -13.59 2.39
CA ARG A 2 1.63 -13.65 3.22
C ARG A 2 2.81 -12.84 2.68
N GLU A 3 2.96 -12.76 1.34
CA GLU A 3 4.02 -11.96 0.74
C GLU A 3 3.77 -10.47 0.89
N VAL A 4 2.58 -9.99 0.50
CA VAL A 4 2.16 -8.59 0.61
C VAL A 4 2.40 -8.01 2.01
N GLN A 5 2.13 -8.78 3.07
CA GLN A 5 2.33 -8.35 4.46
C GLN A 5 3.79 -8.01 4.82
N LYS A 6 4.78 -8.50 4.06
CA LYS A 6 6.20 -8.13 4.22
C LYS A 6 6.51 -6.74 3.68
N HIS A 7 5.69 -6.23 2.76
CA HIS A 7 5.85 -4.94 2.11
C HIS A 7 5.01 -3.89 2.83
N ASN A 8 5.34 -3.63 4.10
CA ASN A 8 4.56 -2.81 5.03
C ASN A 8 5.28 -1.52 5.49
N SER A 9 6.24 -1.01 4.71
CA SER A 9 7.08 0.13 5.09
C SER A 9 7.28 1.14 3.97
N ALA A 10 7.80 2.34 4.29
CA ALA A 10 8.09 3.35 3.27
C ALA A 10 9.16 2.94 2.24
N ARG A 11 9.99 1.93 2.56
CA ARG A 11 11.01 1.41 1.65
C ARG A 11 10.50 0.26 0.79
N SER A 12 9.32 -0.25 1.10
CA SER A 12 8.71 -1.42 0.49
C SER A 12 7.23 -1.45 0.89
N CYS A 13 6.37 -0.88 0.05
CA CYS A 13 4.96 -0.62 0.34
C CYS A 13 4.08 -1.21 -0.76
N TRP A 14 3.47 -2.36 -0.47
CA TRP A 14 2.52 -2.99 -1.38
C TRP A 14 1.12 -2.96 -0.78
N VAL A 15 0.11 -2.92 -1.65
CA VAL A 15 -1.30 -3.00 -1.26
C VAL A 15 -2.03 -3.98 -2.18
N VAL A 16 -3.17 -4.51 -1.73
CA VAL A 16 -4.11 -5.22 -2.58
C VAL A 16 -5.30 -4.32 -2.87
N PHE A 17 -5.70 -4.19 -4.13
CA PHE A 17 -6.89 -3.47 -4.53
C PHE A 17 -7.61 -4.26 -5.62
N ASP A 18 -8.90 -4.55 -5.42
CA ASP A 18 -9.71 -5.40 -6.31
C ASP A 18 -9.07 -6.78 -6.60
N GLY A 19 -8.34 -7.32 -5.62
CA GLY A 19 -7.65 -8.61 -5.72
C GLY A 19 -6.26 -8.57 -6.38
N ASP A 20 -5.88 -7.43 -6.95
CA ASP A 20 -4.58 -7.22 -7.57
C ASP A 20 -3.56 -6.62 -6.60
N VAL A 21 -2.28 -7.01 -6.76
CA VAL A 21 -1.18 -6.53 -5.92
C VAL A 21 -0.50 -5.35 -6.61
N TYR A 22 -0.38 -4.22 -5.91
CA TYR A 22 0.29 -3.02 -6.39
C TYR A 22 1.49 -2.69 -5.51
N ASP A 23 2.65 -2.50 -6.15
CA ASP A 23 3.79 -1.84 -5.52
C ASP A 23 3.66 -0.33 -5.68
N VAL A 24 3.41 0.36 -4.57
CA VAL A 24 3.23 1.82 -4.54
C VAL A 24 4.43 2.53 -3.93
N THR A 25 5.56 1.84 -3.73
CA THR A 25 6.73 2.38 -3.01
C THR A 25 7.24 3.70 -3.60
N SER A 26 7.34 3.81 -4.92
CA SER A 26 7.79 5.02 -5.62
C SER A 26 6.73 6.13 -5.66
N TYR A 27 5.47 5.80 -5.40
CA TYR A 27 4.35 6.72 -5.46
C TYR A 27 4.07 7.42 -4.11
N ILE A 28 4.61 6.91 -3.01
CA ILE A 28 4.36 7.40 -1.63
C ILE A 28 4.52 8.93 -1.51
N ALA A 29 5.58 9.49 -2.10
CA ALA A 29 5.88 10.92 -2.02
C ALA A 29 5.02 11.79 -2.94
N GLN A 30 4.41 11.19 -3.97
CA GLN A 30 3.61 11.87 -4.98
C GLN A 30 2.11 11.81 -4.67
N HIS A 31 1.71 11.01 -3.68
CA HIS A 31 0.32 10.78 -3.35
C HIS A 31 -0.37 12.07 -2.88
N PRO A 32 -1.39 12.58 -3.61
CA PRO A 32 -2.06 13.83 -3.28
C PRO A 32 -2.71 13.86 -1.89
N GLY A 33 -3.18 12.70 -1.41
CA GLY A 33 -3.73 12.54 -0.04
C GLY A 33 -2.67 12.44 1.07
N GLY A 34 -1.38 12.61 0.72
CA GLY A 34 -0.25 12.47 1.63
C GLY A 34 0.19 11.01 1.83
N SER A 35 1.44 10.83 2.26
CA SER A 35 2.06 9.51 2.45
C SER A 35 1.45 8.70 3.59
N ARG A 36 0.87 9.37 4.60
CA ARG A 36 0.36 8.75 5.82
C ARG A 36 -0.66 7.65 5.55
N ILE A 37 -1.60 7.87 4.63
CA ILE A 37 -2.67 6.90 4.36
C ILE A 37 -2.16 5.66 3.63
N LEU A 38 -1.17 5.81 2.73
CA LEU A 38 -0.52 4.67 2.07
C LEU A 38 0.27 3.84 3.09
N LEU A 39 1.03 4.49 3.97
CA LEU A 39 1.83 3.80 4.98
C LEU A 39 0.98 3.09 6.05
N GLN A 40 -0.17 3.67 6.43
CA GLN A 40 -1.12 3.00 7.34
C GLN A 40 -1.73 1.74 6.74
N ASN A 41 -1.78 1.65 5.41
CA ASN A 41 -2.35 0.53 4.68
C ASN A 41 -1.31 -0.37 4.00
N ALA A 42 -0.02 -0.10 4.19
CA ALA A 42 1.05 -0.90 3.64
C ALA A 42 0.93 -2.35 4.11
N GLY A 43 1.02 -3.29 3.17
CA GLY A 43 0.87 -4.71 3.39
C GLY A 43 -0.58 -5.20 3.55
N LYS A 44 -1.59 -4.39 3.24
CA LYS A 44 -3.02 -4.71 3.44
C LYS A 44 -3.82 -4.70 2.14
N ASP A 45 -4.99 -5.35 2.21
CA ASP A 45 -6.05 -5.21 1.22
C ASP A 45 -6.87 -3.95 1.54
N ILE A 46 -6.95 -3.06 0.57
CA ILE A 46 -7.62 -1.76 0.67
C ILE A 46 -8.92 -1.71 -0.15
N THR A 47 -9.38 -2.81 -0.72
CA THR A 47 -10.60 -2.87 -1.56
C THR A 47 -11.84 -2.39 -0.80
N CYS A 48 -11.91 -2.63 0.51
CA CYS A 48 -13.03 -2.19 1.36
C CYS A 48 -12.80 -0.82 2.02
N VAL A 49 -11.71 -0.12 1.69
CA VAL A 49 -11.44 1.24 2.20
C VAL A 49 -12.16 2.22 1.29
N GLY A 50 -13.46 2.40 1.54
CA GLY A 50 -14.30 3.46 0.97
C GLY A 50 -14.27 4.73 1.82
#